data_AF-A0A318VTJ1-F1
#
_entry.id   AF-A0A318VTJ1-F1
#
_cell.length_a   1.000
_cell.length_b   1.000
_cell.length_c   1.000
_cell.angle_alpha   90.00
_cell.angle_beta   90.00
_cell.angle_gamma   90.00
#
_symmetry.space_group_name_H-M   'P 1'
#
loop_
_entity.id
_entity.type
_entity.pdbx_description
1 polymer ?
#
loop_
_entity_poly.entity_id
_entity_poly.type
_entity_poly.pdbx_seq_one_letter_code
_entity_poly.pdbx_strand_id
1 'polypeptide(L)'
;MKSGTDARTARPDIYPEWLKINAVTDRDGNVRHYLGIFSDIGDHGQTGQDVERFAFYDALTGLPNRTLLHERLKHGLMRSKRDGKMVGVFYLDLDGFKTLNDTKGHQAGDLLLQQAAERLKQVVRPSDTVARLGGDEFTVVLCELEDEETAMQTARRVAGDILGALRRPFHIHGHEIISGGSIGIALFPRDGSTCSELAKHADIAMYQAKEDGGQKYAFFAPEMNHQLERRVSLENQLRHALGRNELSLAFQPVVDARQGRVAGVEALMRWDGFDGSISPLEFIPILENLGLGAEVARWTLGRPAMPCATGHSPVPKSCGWP
;
A
#
# COMPACT_ATOMS: atom_id res chain seq x y z
N MET A 1 -19.22 -26.17 17.00
CA MET A 1 -19.83 -26.37 18.33
C MET A 1 -18.82 -25.92 19.37
N LYS A 2 -19.10 -24.87 20.15
CA LYS A 2 -18.31 -24.56 21.35
C LYS A 2 -18.78 -25.53 22.44
N SER A 3 -18.05 -26.63 22.66
CA SER A 3 -18.23 -27.45 23.85
C SER A 3 -17.26 -26.92 24.90
N GLY A 4 -17.77 -26.21 25.92
CA GLY A 4 -16.99 -25.98 27.14
C GLY A 4 -16.88 -27.30 27.88
N THR A 5 -15.66 -27.71 28.22
CA THR A 5 -15.39 -28.85 29.07
C THR A 5 -15.04 -28.33 30.46
N ASP A 6 -15.74 -28.82 31.48
CA ASP A 6 -15.40 -28.56 32.88
C ASP A 6 -14.40 -29.63 33.34
N ALA A 7 -13.16 -29.22 33.69
CA ALA A 7 -12.17 -30.12 34.25
C ALA A 7 -12.19 -30.10 35.78
N ARG A 8 -11.91 -31.26 36.40
CA ARG A 8 -11.78 -31.42 37.84
C ARG A 8 -10.35 -31.84 38.17
N THR A 9 -9.68 -31.11 39.05
CA THR A 9 -8.42 -31.55 39.66
C THR A 9 -8.70 -32.20 41.02
N ALA A 10 -7.67 -32.70 41.71
CA ALA A 10 -7.81 -33.26 43.07
C ALA A 10 -8.20 -32.23 44.15
N ARG A 11 -8.42 -30.96 43.77
CA ARG A 11 -9.07 -29.93 44.61
C ARG A 11 -10.52 -29.71 44.13
N PRO A 12 -11.47 -29.36 45.02
CA PRO A 12 -12.90 -29.42 44.71
C PRO A 12 -13.43 -28.33 43.77
N ASP A 13 -12.57 -27.44 43.27
CA ASP A 13 -12.98 -26.23 42.57
C ASP A 13 -13.10 -26.49 41.06
N ILE A 14 -14.30 -26.26 40.51
CA ILE A 14 -14.57 -26.31 39.06
C ILE A 14 -14.12 -24.97 38.46
N TYR A 15 -13.25 -25.02 37.46
CA TYR A 15 -12.77 -23.85 36.72
C TYR A 15 -13.02 -24.01 35.22
N PRO A 16 -13.29 -22.90 34.51
CA PRO A 16 -13.37 -22.93 33.06
C PRO A 16 -11.97 -23.20 32.48
N GLU A 17 -11.87 -24.16 31.57
CA GLU A 17 -10.64 -24.45 30.84
C GLU A 17 -10.82 -24.24 29.34
N TRP A 18 -9.76 -23.79 28.68
CA TRP A 18 -9.64 -23.95 27.24
C TRP A 18 -8.90 -25.25 26.96
N LEU A 19 -9.57 -26.21 26.32
CA LEU A 19 -9.02 -27.52 25.99
C LEU A 19 -9.00 -27.72 24.47
N LYS A 20 -7.81 -28.01 23.93
CA LYS A 20 -7.64 -28.45 22.54
C LYS A 20 -7.09 -29.86 22.51
N ILE A 21 -7.83 -30.76 21.85
CA ILE A 21 -7.45 -32.16 21.68
C ILE A 21 -7.10 -32.40 20.21
N ASN A 22 -5.88 -32.87 19.95
CA ASN A 22 -5.47 -33.33 18.63
C ASN A 22 -5.29 -34.85 18.64
N ALA A 23 -5.79 -35.53 17.61
CA ALA A 23 -5.52 -36.94 17.39
C ALA A 23 -4.12 -37.11 16.78
N VAL A 24 -3.31 -37.97 17.37
CA VAL A 24 -2.02 -38.41 16.84
C VAL A 24 -2.25 -39.75 16.15
N THR A 25 -2.16 -39.74 14.82
CA THR A 25 -2.33 -40.94 13.99
C THR A 25 -0.99 -41.59 13.65
N ASP A 26 -1.02 -42.89 13.37
CA ASP A 26 0.10 -43.59 12.75
C ASP A 26 0.22 -43.25 11.25
N ARG A 27 1.17 -43.89 10.56
CA ARG A 27 1.44 -43.67 9.13
C ARG A 27 0.30 -44.16 8.23
N ASP A 28 -0.56 -45.02 8.73
CA ASP A 28 -1.71 -45.58 8.01
C ASP A 28 -3.01 -44.81 8.32
N GLY A 29 -2.92 -43.71 9.08
CA GLY A 29 -4.04 -42.83 9.42
C GLY A 29 -4.88 -43.30 10.61
N ASN A 30 -4.47 -44.36 11.31
CA ASN A 30 -5.21 -44.84 12.48
C ASN A 30 -4.83 -44.04 13.73
N VAL A 31 -5.81 -43.58 14.49
CA VAL A 31 -5.57 -42.79 15.70
C VAL A 31 -4.95 -43.67 16.79
N ARG A 32 -3.76 -43.30 17.25
CA ARG A 32 -3.01 -44.04 18.29
C ARG A 32 -3.11 -43.37 19.66
N HIS A 33 -3.07 -42.04 19.69
CA HIS A 33 -3.16 -41.24 20.92
C HIS A 33 -3.95 -39.96 20.70
N TYR A 34 -4.44 -39.36 21.77
CA TYR A 34 -4.97 -38.00 21.76
C TYR A 34 -4.10 -37.13 22.66
N LEU A 35 -3.59 -36.02 22.11
CA LEU A 35 -2.86 -35.01 22.86
C LEU A 35 -3.83 -33.89 23.24
N GLY A 36 -4.14 -33.79 24.53
CA GLY A 36 -4.88 -32.67 25.10
C GLY A 36 -3.92 -31.62 25.64
N ILE A 37 -4.05 -30.38 25.16
CA ILE A 37 -3.40 -29.21 25.76
C ILE A 37 -4.52 -28.38 26.39
N PHE A 38 -4.40 -28.09 27.69
CA PHE A 38 -5.36 -27.29 28.42
C PHE A 38 -4.69 -26.13 29.16
N SER A 39 -5.44 -25.05 29.33
CA SER A 39 -5.09 -23.94 30.22
C SER A 39 -6.30 -23.51 31.03
N ASP A 40 -6.08 -23.28 32.31
CA ASP A 40 -7.04 -22.64 33.21
C ASP A 40 -7.22 -21.17 32.78
N ILE A 41 -8.47 -20.75 32.60
CA ILE A 41 -8.84 -19.37 32.23
C ILE A 41 -9.54 -18.64 33.40
N GLY A 42 -9.46 -19.17 34.62
CA GLY A 42 -10.17 -18.75 35.83
C GLY A 42 -9.82 -17.41 36.49
N ASP A 43 -9.24 -16.43 35.78
CA ASP A 43 -9.00 -15.07 36.33
C ASP A 43 -9.62 -13.99 35.42
N HIS A 44 -10.95 -13.83 35.55
CA HIS A 44 -11.77 -12.95 34.72
C HIS A 44 -11.80 -11.50 35.22
N GLY A 45 -10.62 -10.89 35.36
CA GLY A 45 -10.46 -9.43 35.45
C GLY A 45 -9.86 -8.80 34.18
N GLN A 46 -9.17 -9.59 33.37
CA GLN A 46 -8.40 -9.13 32.19
C GLN A 46 -9.01 -9.55 30.85
N THR A 47 -9.86 -10.58 30.81
CA THR A 47 -10.43 -11.13 29.58
C THR A 47 -11.35 -10.18 28.83
N GLY A 48 -12.05 -9.24 29.49
CA GLY A 48 -12.85 -8.22 28.80
C GLY A 48 -11.98 -7.19 28.07
N GLN A 49 -10.96 -6.67 28.74
CA GLN A 49 -10.04 -5.68 28.19
C GLN A 49 -9.17 -6.27 27.08
N ASP A 50 -8.72 -7.51 27.21
CA ASP A 50 -7.92 -8.17 26.18
C ASP A 50 -8.78 -8.51 24.95
N VAL A 51 -10.01 -9.00 25.14
CA VAL A 51 -10.94 -9.27 24.02
C VAL A 51 -11.29 -7.98 23.27
N GLU A 52 -11.58 -6.89 23.98
CA GLU A 52 -11.84 -5.58 23.38
C GLU A 52 -10.60 -5.05 22.64
N ARG A 53 -9.41 -5.21 23.25
CA ARG A 53 -8.15 -4.81 22.65
C ARG A 53 -7.85 -5.58 21.35
N PHE A 54 -8.06 -6.89 21.31
CA PHE A 54 -7.88 -7.68 20.08
C PHE A 54 -8.94 -7.39 19.02
N ALA A 55 -10.17 -7.02 19.43
CA ALA A 55 -11.24 -6.71 18.49
C ALA A 55 -11.05 -5.35 17.81
N PHE A 56 -10.45 -4.38 18.50
CA PHE A 56 -10.46 -2.97 18.07
C PHE A 56 -9.07 -2.34 17.85
N TYR A 57 -7.98 -3.01 18.24
CA TYR A 57 -6.63 -2.47 18.12
C TYR A 57 -5.69 -3.42 17.36
N ASP A 58 -4.73 -2.83 16.64
CA ASP A 58 -3.62 -3.52 16.02
C ASP A 58 -2.62 -3.99 17.09
N ALA A 59 -2.33 -5.29 17.10
CA ALA A 59 -1.51 -5.90 18.15
C ALA A 59 -0.06 -5.39 18.15
N LEU A 60 0.48 -5.00 16.99
CA LEU A 60 1.87 -4.55 16.87
C LEU A 60 2.06 -3.10 17.33
N THR A 61 1.19 -2.20 16.89
CA THR A 61 1.32 -0.75 17.11
C THR A 61 0.46 -0.20 18.24
N GLY A 62 -0.52 -0.99 18.70
CA GLY A 62 -1.54 -0.54 19.67
C GLY A 62 -2.43 0.59 19.15
N LEU A 63 -2.43 0.84 17.84
CA LEU A 63 -3.35 1.78 17.20
C LEU A 63 -4.73 1.14 17.01
N PRO A 64 -5.81 1.93 16.93
CA PRO A 64 -7.07 1.49 16.34
C PRO A 64 -6.86 0.67 15.06
N ASN A 65 -7.56 -0.45 14.96
CA ASN A 65 -7.59 -1.25 13.74
C ASN A 65 -8.70 -0.75 12.79
N ARG A 66 -8.88 -1.45 11.66
CA ARG A 66 -9.90 -1.15 10.66
C ARG A 66 -11.32 -1.03 11.24
N THR A 67 -11.68 -1.92 12.17
CA THR A 67 -13.01 -1.93 12.80
C THR A 67 -13.24 -0.65 13.61
N LEU A 68 -12.34 -0.34 14.54
CA LEU A 68 -12.48 0.85 15.39
C LEU A 68 -12.39 2.15 14.61
N LEU A 69 -11.52 2.20 13.59
CA LEU A 69 -11.45 3.34 12.68
C LEU A 69 -12.79 3.59 11.99
N HIS A 70 -13.41 2.54 11.44
CA HIS A 70 -14.67 2.67 10.72
C HIS A 70 -15.79 3.18 11.63
N GLU A 71 -15.88 2.67 12.86
CA GLU A 71 -16.84 3.15 13.86
C GLU A 71 -16.62 4.62 14.21
N ARG A 72 -15.37 5.01 14.49
CA ARG A 72 -15.02 6.41 14.80
C ARG A 72 -15.29 7.35 13.65
N LEU A 73 -14.94 6.96 12.42
CA LEU A 73 -15.22 7.75 11.23
C LEU A 73 -16.72 7.90 11.02
N LYS A 74 -17.50 6.82 11.13
CA LYS A 74 -18.96 6.87 11.02
C LYS A 74 -19.58 7.82 12.04
N HIS A 75 -19.14 7.76 13.29
CA HIS A 75 -19.56 8.68 14.35
C HIS A 75 -19.16 10.13 14.04
N GLY A 76 -17.92 10.35 13.59
CA GLY A 76 -17.40 11.66 13.19
C GLY A 76 -18.22 12.29 12.07
N LEU A 77 -18.53 11.54 11.01
CA LEU A 77 -19.35 12.02 9.88
C LEU A 77 -20.77 12.38 10.31
N MET A 78 -21.42 11.56 11.14
CA MET A 78 -22.76 11.86 11.65
C MET A 78 -22.78 13.16 12.47
N ARG A 79 -21.77 13.36 13.32
CA ARG A 79 -21.65 14.57 14.13
C ARG A 79 -21.34 15.80 13.28
N SER A 80 -20.36 15.70 12.39
CA SER A 80 -19.97 16.79 11.50
C SER A 80 -21.12 17.21 10.57
N LYS A 81 -21.91 16.26 10.05
CA LYS A 81 -23.11 16.54 9.25
C LYS A 81 -24.15 17.36 10.03
N ARG A 82 -24.34 17.07 11.32
CA ARG A 82 -25.28 17.79 12.18
C ARG A 82 -24.77 19.18 12.55
N ASP A 83 -23.48 19.28 12.85
CA ASP A 83 -22.86 20.48 13.40
C ASP A 83 -22.34 21.43 12.29
N GLY A 84 -22.53 21.07 11.01
CA GLY A 84 -22.05 21.86 9.86
C GLY A 84 -20.53 21.84 9.68
N LYS A 85 -19.85 20.87 10.30
CA LYS A 85 -18.39 20.73 10.29
C LYS A 85 -17.92 19.76 9.20
N MET A 86 -16.61 19.73 9.00
CA MET A 86 -15.91 18.88 8.05
C MET A 86 -15.07 17.80 8.77
N VAL A 87 -14.71 16.77 8.01
CA VAL A 87 -13.82 15.68 8.45
C VAL A 87 -12.76 15.46 7.38
N GLY A 88 -11.49 15.34 7.77
CA GLY A 88 -10.41 14.98 6.85
C GLY A 88 -10.00 13.52 7.05
N VAL A 89 -9.93 12.75 5.97
CA VAL A 89 -9.48 11.36 5.96
C VAL A 89 -8.18 11.25 5.17
N PHE A 90 -7.16 10.67 5.78
CA PHE A 90 -5.81 10.56 5.25
C PHE A 90 -5.47 9.08 5.15
N TYR A 91 -5.20 8.59 3.96
CA TYR A 91 -4.61 7.27 3.75
C TYR A 91 -3.11 7.43 3.57
N LEU A 92 -2.33 6.60 4.24
CA LEU A 92 -0.88 6.69 4.28
C LEU A 92 -0.25 5.33 4.08
N ASP A 93 0.73 5.27 3.19
CA ASP A 93 1.57 4.10 2.92
C ASP A 93 3.04 4.47 3.20
N LEU A 94 3.80 3.57 3.84
CA LEU A 94 5.22 3.78 4.09
C LEU A 94 6.06 3.38 2.86
N ASP A 95 6.63 4.39 2.20
CA ASP A 95 7.43 4.17 1.00
C ASP A 95 8.61 3.22 1.27
N GLY A 96 8.74 2.17 0.45
CA GLY A 96 9.87 1.24 0.52
C GLY A 96 9.79 0.19 1.64
N PHE A 97 8.66 0.08 2.35
CA PHE A 97 8.48 -0.89 3.44
C PHE A 97 8.77 -2.34 3.02
N LYS A 98 8.26 -2.76 1.86
CA LYS A 98 8.52 -4.11 1.32
C LYS A 98 10.01 -4.36 1.08
N THR A 99 10.70 -3.41 0.43
CA THR A 99 12.15 -3.49 0.18
C THR A 99 12.94 -3.62 1.48
N LEU A 100 12.52 -2.89 2.52
CA LEU A 100 13.12 -3.00 3.84
C LEU A 100 12.92 -4.39 4.45
N ASN A 101 11.71 -4.94 4.39
CA ASN A 101 11.45 -6.29 4.87
C ASN A 101 12.26 -7.35 4.12
N ASP A 102 12.33 -7.23 2.79
CA ASP A 102 13.07 -8.18 1.94
C ASP A 102 14.59 -8.12 2.21
N THR A 103 15.11 -6.94 2.58
CA THR A 103 16.56 -6.72 2.79
C THR A 103 17.01 -6.91 4.24
N LYS A 104 16.17 -6.54 5.22
CA LYS A 104 16.51 -6.48 6.65
C LYS A 104 15.67 -7.40 7.53
N GLY A 105 14.70 -8.10 6.95
CA GLY A 105 13.82 -9.04 7.63
C GLY A 105 12.61 -8.37 8.29
N HIS A 106 11.59 -9.17 8.58
CA HIS A 106 10.31 -8.69 9.11
C HIS A 106 10.42 -7.97 10.47
N GLN A 107 11.37 -8.35 11.33
CA GLN A 107 11.59 -7.65 12.61
C GLN A 107 11.98 -6.18 12.41
N ALA A 108 12.74 -5.87 11.36
CA ALA A 108 13.09 -4.50 11.02
C ALA A 108 11.85 -3.71 10.58
N GLY A 109 10.96 -4.33 9.80
CA GLY A 109 9.68 -3.74 9.42
C GLY A 109 8.77 -3.51 10.61
N ASP A 110 8.70 -4.46 11.54
CA ASP A 110 7.89 -4.31 12.75
C ASP A 110 8.34 -3.11 13.60
N LEU A 111 9.65 -2.93 13.77
CA LEU A 111 10.22 -1.77 14.46
C LEU A 111 9.94 -0.46 13.72
N LEU A 112 10.00 -0.46 12.38
CA LEU A 112 9.64 0.70 11.57
C LEU A 112 8.18 1.08 11.80
N LEU A 113 7.26 0.11 11.76
CA LEU A 113 5.83 0.33 11.96
C LEU A 113 5.52 0.87 13.35
N GLN A 114 6.17 0.34 14.39
CA GLN A 114 6.02 0.84 15.76
C GLN A 114 6.51 2.28 15.92
N GLN A 115 7.67 2.61 15.35
CA GLN A 115 8.18 3.99 15.39
C GLN A 115 7.33 4.95 14.55
N ALA A 116 6.83 4.50 13.39
CA ALA A 116 5.93 5.30 12.56
C ALA A 116 4.61 5.59 13.31
N ALA A 117 4.02 4.57 13.95
CA ALA A 117 2.82 4.74 14.76
C ALA A 117 2.99 5.78 15.87
N GLU A 118 4.13 5.75 16.58
CA GLU A 118 4.43 6.73 17.64
C GLU A 118 4.58 8.15 17.07
N ARG A 119 5.31 8.30 15.96
CA ARG A 119 5.45 9.60 15.28
C ARG A 119 4.12 10.16 14.82
N LEU A 120 3.24 9.33 14.25
CA LEU A 120 1.92 9.76 13.80
C LEU A 120 1.05 10.22 14.98
N LYS A 121 1.06 9.51 16.11
CA LYS A 121 0.33 9.92 17.32
C LYS A 121 0.80 11.28 17.85
N GLN A 122 2.08 11.59 17.74
CA GLN A 122 2.65 12.86 18.20
C GLN A 122 2.32 14.05 17.29
N VAL A 123 2.00 13.80 16.02
CA VAL A 123 1.67 14.86 15.05
C VAL A 123 0.23 15.32 15.19
N VAL A 124 -0.68 14.41 15.51
CA VAL A 124 -2.13 14.70 15.54
C VAL A 124 -2.61 15.06 16.94
N ARG A 125 -3.79 15.68 17.03
CA ARG A 125 -4.37 16.05 18.33
C ARG A 125 -5.05 14.84 18.97
N PRO A 126 -5.31 14.85 20.29
CA PRO A 126 -6.02 13.76 20.97
C PRO A 126 -7.45 13.50 20.45
N SER A 127 -8.09 14.52 19.86
CA SER A 127 -9.41 14.41 19.22
C SER A 127 -9.37 13.69 17.86
N ASP A 128 -8.20 13.64 17.23
CA ASP A 128 -7.99 12.99 15.95
C ASP A 128 -7.74 11.49 16.17
N THR A 129 -7.92 10.69 15.12
CA THR A 129 -7.69 9.25 15.20
C THR A 129 -6.56 8.86 14.26
N VAL A 130 -5.56 8.17 14.78
CA VAL A 130 -4.58 7.41 13.97
C VAL A 130 -4.97 5.93 14.05
N ALA A 131 -4.95 5.23 12.93
CA ALA A 131 -5.25 3.81 12.84
C ALA A 131 -4.23 3.11 11.94
N ARG A 132 -4.10 1.80 12.10
CA ARG A 132 -3.35 0.94 11.17
C ARG A 132 -4.30 -0.10 10.58
N LEU A 133 -4.35 -0.16 9.24
CA LEU A 133 -5.29 -1.03 8.52
C LEU A 133 -4.74 -2.42 8.22
N GLY A 134 -3.42 -2.56 8.23
CA GLY A 134 -2.67 -3.76 7.90
C GLY A 134 -1.41 -3.39 7.13
N GLY A 135 -0.42 -4.30 7.05
CA GLY A 135 0.83 -4.03 6.32
C GLY A 135 1.51 -2.73 6.77
N ASP A 136 1.81 -1.88 5.81
CA ASP A 136 2.36 -0.52 5.91
C ASP A 136 1.32 0.60 5.85
N GLU A 137 0.04 0.27 5.87
CA GLU A 137 -1.06 1.23 5.70
C GLU A 137 -1.52 1.81 7.04
N PHE A 138 -1.46 3.14 7.14
CA PHE A 138 -2.01 3.92 8.23
C PHE A 138 -3.15 4.81 7.74
N THR A 139 -4.05 5.15 8.64
CA THR A 139 -5.10 6.14 8.39
C THR A 139 -5.12 7.20 9.48
N VAL A 140 -5.23 8.46 9.09
CA VAL A 140 -5.48 9.57 10.03
C VAL A 140 -6.86 10.18 9.73
N VAL A 141 -7.64 10.42 10.77
CA VAL A 141 -8.94 11.09 10.68
C VAL A 141 -8.90 12.35 11.53
N LEU A 142 -9.05 13.50 10.87
CA LEU A 142 -9.18 14.80 11.49
C LEU A 142 -10.67 15.13 11.64
N CYS A 143 -11.12 15.37 12.86
CA CYS A 143 -12.51 15.69 13.16
C CYS A 143 -12.68 17.17 13.50
N GLU A 144 -13.95 17.63 13.49
CA GLU A 144 -14.33 18.96 13.98
C GLU A 144 -13.67 20.13 13.23
N LEU A 145 -13.41 19.97 11.93
CA LEU A 145 -12.90 21.05 11.07
C LEU A 145 -14.05 22.03 10.77
N GLU A 146 -13.86 23.34 11.00
CA GLU A 146 -14.96 24.31 10.97
C GLU A 146 -15.57 24.50 9.57
N ASP A 147 -14.74 24.81 8.58
CA ASP A 147 -15.15 25.11 7.20
C ASP A 147 -14.12 24.57 6.19
N GLU A 148 -14.43 24.68 4.89
CA GLU A 148 -13.59 24.11 3.82
C GLU A 148 -12.19 24.72 3.77
N GLU A 149 -12.08 26.03 3.94
CA GLU A 149 -10.79 26.71 3.91
C GLU A 149 -9.92 26.25 5.09
N THR A 150 -10.47 26.28 6.29
CA THR A 150 -9.82 25.82 7.52
C THR A 150 -9.47 24.33 7.45
N ALA A 151 -10.36 23.51 6.88
CA ALA A 151 -10.14 22.08 6.69
C ALA A 151 -8.96 21.82 5.75
N MET A 152 -8.91 22.50 4.59
CA MET A 152 -7.81 22.36 3.65
C MET A 152 -6.48 22.85 4.23
N GLN A 153 -6.47 24.00 4.92
CA GLN A 153 -5.26 24.53 5.56
C GLN A 153 -4.75 23.59 6.65
N THR A 154 -5.64 23.12 7.52
CA THR A 154 -5.31 22.17 8.58
C THR A 154 -4.79 20.86 8.00
N ALA A 155 -5.44 20.37 6.94
CA ALA A 155 -5.04 19.13 6.30
C ALA A 155 -3.66 19.22 5.65
N ARG A 156 -3.35 20.33 4.96
CA ARG A 156 -2.01 20.59 4.40
C ARG A 156 -0.94 20.61 5.49
N ARG A 157 -1.21 21.32 6.60
CA ARG A 157 -0.27 21.40 7.72
C ARG A 157 -0.02 20.02 8.32
N VAL A 158 -1.08 19.28 8.65
CA VAL A 158 -0.94 17.94 9.24
C VAL A 158 -0.24 16.97 8.28
N ALA A 159 -0.55 17.00 6.98
CA ALA A 159 0.16 16.19 6.00
C ALA A 159 1.66 16.53 5.95
N GLY A 160 2.01 17.81 5.94
CA GLY A 160 3.39 18.27 6.00
C GLY A 160 4.11 17.84 7.27
N ASP A 161 3.45 17.96 8.42
CA ASP A 161 3.98 17.54 9.72
C ASP A 161 4.21 16.02 9.77
N ILE A 162 3.28 15.22 9.23
CA ILE A 162 3.42 13.77 9.10
C ILE A 162 4.61 13.42 8.22
N LEU A 163 4.70 13.98 7.01
CA LEU A 163 5.82 13.73 6.10
C LEU A 163 7.15 14.13 6.73
N GLY A 164 7.20 15.28 7.40
CA GLY A 164 8.37 15.75 8.13
C GLY A 164 8.76 14.83 9.28
N ALA A 165 7.80 14.22 9.98
CA ALA A 165 8.05 13.25 11.04
C ALA A 165 8.57 11.92 10.47
N LEU A 166 7.99 11.43 9.38
CA LEU A 166 8.41 10.17 8.73
C LEU A 166 9.79 10.28 8.08
N ARG A 167 10.16 11.44 7.53
CA ARG A 167 11.50 11.64 6.94
C ARG A 167 12.66 11.61 7.93
N ARG A 168 12.41 11.72 9.23
CA ARG A 168 13.48 11.61 10.25
C ARG A 168 14.06 10.19 10.25
N PRO A 169 15.37 9.99 10.47
CA PRO A 169 15.95 8.65 10.53
C PRO A 169 15.25 7.75 11.55
N PHE A 170 14.88 6.53 11.14
CA PHE A 170 14.43 5.45 12.01
C PHE A 170 15.64 4.67 12.51
N HIS A 171 15.68 4.41 13.81
CA HIS A 171 16.79 3.66 14.41
C HIS A 171 16.36 2.20 14.54
N ILE A 172 16.88 1.35 13.66
CA ILE A 172 16.47 -0.06 13.56
C ILE A 172 17.72 -0.93 13.66
N HIS A 173 17.79 -1.75 14.71
CA HIS A 173 18.94 -2.62 15.00
C HIS A 173 20.30 -1.90 14.96
N GLY A 174 20.36 -0.64 15.44
CA GLY A 174 21.59 0.16 15.46
C GLY A 174 21.96 0.82 14.11
N HIS A 175 21.11 0.70 13.09
CA HIS A 175 21.26 1.40 11.82
C HIS A 175 20.24 2.53 11.69
N GLU A 176 20.64 3.62 11.05
CA GLU A 176 19.74 4.67 10.60
C GLU A 176 19.13 4.30 9.25
N ILE A 177 17.81 4.30 9.18
CA ILE A 177 17.04 4.03 7.98
C ILE A 177 16.18 5.25 7.69
N ILE A 178 16.26 5.76 6.46
CA ILE A 178 15.37 6.82 6.01
C ILE A 178 14.19 6.16 5.29
N SER A 179 12.97 6.49 5.73
CA SER A 179 11.74 6.09 5.07
C SER A 179 10.94 7.34 4.70
N GLY A 180 10.03 7.17 3.74
CA GLY A 180 9.05 8.18 3.37
C GLY A 180 7.64 7.79 3.79
N GLY A 181 6.69 8.57 3.29
CA GLY A 181 5.29 8.20 3.28
C GLY A 181 4.60 8.86 2.10
N SER A 182 3.69 8.15 1.48
CA SER A 182 2.77 8.67 0.47
C SER A 182 1.40 8.86 1.11
N ILE A 183 0.79 10.03 0.96
CA ILE A 183 -0.45 10.40 1.67
C ILE A 183 -1.52 10.83 0.68
N GLY A 184 -2.72 10.26 0.81
CA GLY A 184 -3.90 10.69 0.09
C GLY A 184 -4.93 11.28 1.04
N ILE A 185 -5.56 12.39 0.64
CA ILE A 185 -6.44 13.18 1.51
C ILE A 185 -7.81 13.35 0.84
N ALA A 186 -8.89 13.01 1.55
CA ALA A 186 -10.27 13.32 1.17
C ALA A 186 -10.99 14.05 2.30
N LEU A 187 -11.82 15.05 1.95
CA LEU A 187 -12.54 15.90 2.89
C LEU A 187 -14.05 15.68 2.80
N PHE A 188 -14.71 15.38 3.91
CA PHE A 188 -16.17 15.43 4.02
C PHE A 188 -16.64 16.89 4.21
N PRO A 189 -17.74 17.33 3.56
CA PRO A 189 -18.55 16.60 2.56
C PRO A 189 -18.08 16.76 1.10
N ARG A 190 -17.04 17.55 0.85
CA ARG A 190 -16.54 17.94 -0.48
C ARG A 190 -16.23 16.75 -1.40
N ASP A 191 -15.47 15.81 -0.87
CA ASP A 191 -14.91 14.66 -1.60
C ASP A 191 -15.68 13.38 -1.27
N GLY A 192 -16.88 13.45 -0.69
CA GLY A 192 -17.68 12.27 -0.35
C GLY A 192 -18.56 12.47 0.86
N SER A 193 -19.64 11.70 0.91
CA SER A 193 -20.68 11.79 1.94
C SER A 193 -20.72 10.57 2.87
N THR A 194 -20.05 9.47 2.49
CA THR A 194 -20.00 8.22 3.25
C THR A 194 -18.58 7.81 3.61
N CYS A 195 -18.43 6.96 4.62
CA CYS A 195 -17.12 6.41 5.00
C CYS A 195 -16.44 5.68 3.83
N SER A 196 -17.22 4.96 3.02
CA SER A 196 -16.70 4.19 1.89
C SER A 196 -16.20 5.11 0.76
N GLU A 197 -16.93 6.18 0.46
CA GLU A 197 -16.51 7.16 -0.57
C GLU A 197 -15.22 7.86 -0.15
N LEU A 198 -15.17 8.37 1.08
CA LEU A 198 -13.99 9.07 1.59
C LEU A 198 -12.77 8.16 1.67
N ALA A 199 -12.94 6.91 2.13
CA ALA A 199 -11.87 5.92 2.14
C ALA A 199 -11.36 5.63 0.72
N LYS A 200 -12.27 5.40 -0.24
CA LYS A 200 -11.90 5.17 -1.64
C LYS A 200 -11.16 6.38 -2.22
N HIS A 201 -11.67 7.58 -2.03
CA HIS A 201 -11.08 8.79 -2.60
C HIS A 201 -9.73 9.15 -1.96
N ALA A 202 -9.57 8.93 -0.65
CA ALA A 202 -8.28 9.08 0.01
C ALA A 202 -7.26 8.04 -0.50
N ASP A 203 -7.67 6.78 -0.70
CA ASP A 203 -6.81 5.72 -1.26
C ASP A 203 -6.34 6.06 -2.68
N ILE A 204 -7.25 6.55 -3.54
CA ILE A 204 -6.91 6.98 -4.91
C ILE A 204 -5.90 8.13 -4.90
N ALA A 205 -6.10 9.12 -4.03
CA ALA A 205 -5.15 10.22 -3.90
C ALA A 205 -3.78 9.75 -3.37
N MET A 206 -3.76 8.78 -2.46
CA MET A 206 -2.53 8.22 -1.90
C MET A 206 -1.74 7.47 -2.98
N TYR A 207 -2.46 6.69 -3.77
CA TYR A 207 -1.88 6.00 -4.92
C TYR A 207 -1.26 6.98 -5.91
N GLN A 208 -1.96 8.07 -6.26
CA GLN A 208 -1.40 9.12 -7.12
C GLN A 208 -0.14 9.75 -6.51
N ALA A 209 -0.13 10.02 -5.21
CA ALA A 209 1.05 10.54 -4.52
C ALA A 209 2.26 9.59 -4.64
N LYS A 210 2.02 8.28 -4.56
CA LYS A 210 3.03 7.23 -4.71
C LYS A 210 3.59 7.17 -6.14
N GLU A 211 2.71 7.26 -7.13
CA GLU A 211 3.07 7.27 -8.55
C GLU A 211 3.85 8.52 -8.97
N ASP A 212 3.57 9.67 -8.37
CA ASP A 212 4.32 10.89 -8.65
C ASP A 212 5.74 10.87 -8.01
N GLY A 213 6.22 9.73 -7.50
CA GLY A 213 7.55 9.56 -6.90
C GLY A 213 7.56 9.50 -5.38
N GLY A 214 6.39 9.36 -4.75
CA GLY A 214 6.23 9.20 -3.31
C GLY A 214 6.67 10.40 -2.47
N GLN A 215 6.81 10.18 -1.16
CA GLN A 215 7.27 11.16 -0.17
C GLN A 215 6.49 12.48 -0.16
N LYS A 216 5.22 12.45 -0.54
CA LYS A 216 4.35 13.61 -0.72
C LYS A 216 2.92 13.29 -0.31
N TYR A 217 2.08 14.33 -0.32
CA TYR A 217 0.65 14.17 -0.17
C TYR A 217 -0.08 14.64 -1.43
N ALA A 218 -1.27 14.09 -1.68
CA ALA A 218 -2.19 14.58 -2.68
C ALA A 218 -3.60 14.70 -2.09
N PHE A 219 -4.32 15.75 -2.47
CA PHE A 219 -5.76 15.85 -2.23
C PHE A 219 -6.49 15.13 -3.33
N PHE A 220 -7.58 14.45 -2.99
CA PHE A 220 -8.46 13.89 -3.98
C PHE A 220 -8.97 14.96 -4.94
N ALA A 221 -8.94 14.62 -6.22
CA ALA A 221 -9.54 15.36 -7.30
C ALA A 221 -10.30 14.36 -8.19
N PRO A 222 -11.52 14.69 -8.68
CA PRO A 222 -12.31 13.77 -9.51
C PRO A 222 -11.56 13.21 -10.73
N GLU A 223 -10.64 13.98 -11.30
CA GLU A 223 -9.80 13.59 -12.44
C GLU A 223 -8.91 12.37 -12.13
N MET A 224 -8.56 12.14 -10.86
CA MET A 224 -7.76 10.98 -10.43
C MET A 224 -8.50 9.66 -10.63
N ASN A 225 -9.84 9.63 -10.55
CA ASN A 225 -10.62 8.42 -10.86
C ASN A 225 -10.39 8.00 -12.32
N HIS A 226 -10.43 8.95 -13.25
CA HIS A 226 -10.22 8.68 -14.67
C HIS A 226 -8.81 8.18 -14.96
N GLN A 227 -7.80 8.74 -14.27
CA GLN A 227 -6.42 8.28 -14.40
C GLN A 227 -6.25 6.84 -13.90
N LEU A 228 -6.87 6.49 -12.76
CA LEU A 228 -6.82 5.13 -12.23
C LEU A 228 -7.54 4.13 -13.15
N GLU A 229 -8.74 4.46 -13.63
CA GLU A 229 -9.48 3.61 -14.58
C GLU A 229 -8.70 3.40 -15.88
N ARG A 230 -8.13 4.49 -16.42
CA ARG A 230 -7.25 4.43 -17.59
C ARG A 230 -6.09 3.48 -17.34
N ARG A 231 -5.41 3.61 -16.22
CA ARG A 231 -4.28 2.76 -15.85
C ARG A 231 -4.67 1.28 -15.76
N VAL A 232 -5.75 0.95 -15.05
CA VAL A 232 -6.23 -0.44 -14.93
C VAL A 232 -6.58 -1.02 -16.29
N SER A 233 -7.19 -0.22 -17.17
CA SER A 233 -7.44 -0.63 -18.56
C SER A 233 -6.12 -0.94 -19.28
N LEU A 234 -5.13 -0.06 -19.17
CA LEU A 234 -3.82 -0.26 -19.80
C LEU A 234 -3.06 -1.47 -19.23
N GLU A 235 -3.11 -1.70 -17.92
CA GLU A 235 -2.52 -2.88 -17.29
C GLU A 235 -3.08 -4.18 -17.87
N ASN A 236 -4.41 -4.24 -18.04
CA ASN A 236 -5.07 -5.40 -18.63
C ASN A 236 -4.71 -5.57 -20.11
N GLN A 237 -4.60 -4.48 -20.87
CA GLN A 237 -4.19 -4.53 -22.27
C GLN A 237 -2.71 -4.97 -22.40
N LEU A 238 -1.79 -4.41 -21.60
CA LEU A 238 -0.35 -4.70 -21.64
C LEU A 238 -0.03 -6.17 -21.37
N ARG A 239 -0.76 -6.83 -20.47
CA ARG A 239 -0.60 -8.28 -20.20
C ARG A 239 -0.76 -9.14 -21.45
N HIS A 240 -1.46 -8.65 -22.48
CA HIS A 240 -1.69 -9.37 -23.73
C HIS A 240 -1.03 -8.69 -24.95
N ALA A 241 -0.51 -7.47 -24.81
CA ALA A 241 0.00 -6.65 -25.91
C ALA A 241 1.12 -7.35 -26.70
N LEU A 242 2.02 -8.07 -26.01
CA LEU A 242 3.08 -8.87 -26.66
C LEU A 242 2.52 -9.97 -27.56
N GLY A 243 1.49 -10.69 -27.10
CA GLY A 243 0.85 -11.76 -27.87
C GLY A 243 -0.07 -11.25 -28.99
N ARG A 244 -0.50 -9.99 -28.92
CA ARG A 244 -1.42 -9.36 -29.89
C ARG A 244 -0.73 -8.53 -30.96
N ASN A 245 0.61 -8.48 -30.97
CA ASN A 245 1.39 -7.63 -31.89
C ASN A 245 1.04 -6.14 -31.81
N GLU A 246 0.62 -5.67 -30.64
CA GLU A 246 0.30 -4.25 -30.39
C GLU A 246 1.56 -3.42 -30.11
N LEU A 247 2.67 -4.08 -29.78
CA LEU A 247 3.97 -3.45 -29.55
C LEU A 247 4.81 -3.42 -30.83
N SER A 248 5.43 -2.27 -31.09
CA SER A 248 6.35 -2.06 -32.20
C SER A 248 7.59 -1.25 -31.77
N LEU A 249 8.60 -1.17 -32.64
CA LEU A 249 9.84 -0.43 -32.42
C LEU A 249 9.98 0.67 -33.47
N ALA A 250 10.06 1.91 -33.02
CA ALA A 250 10.56 3.02 -33.81
C ALA A 250 12.09 3.14 -33.61
N PHE A 251 12.80 3.70 -34.60
CA PHE A 251 14.25 3.86 -34.52
C PHE A 251 14.65 5.31 -34.71
N GLN A 252 15.36 5.87 -33.73
CA GLN A 252 15.89 7.23 -33.79
C GLN A 252 17.40 7.20 -34.07
N PRO A 253 17.90 7.84 -35.14
CA PRO A 253 19.32 7.84 -35.44
C PRO A 253 20.10 8.70 -34.43
N VAL A 254 21.22 8.16 -33.95
CA VAL A 254 22.20 8.90 -33.15
C VAL A 254 23.31 9.35 -34.10
N VAL A 255 23.48 10.67 -34.25
CA VAL A 255 24.44 11.26 -35.19
C VAL A 255 25.68 11.73 -34.43
N ASP A 256 26.86 11.42 -34.96
CA ASP A 256 28.12 11.98 -34.49
C ASP A 256 28.13 13.48 -34.78
N ALA A 257 28.13 14.31 -33.72
CA ALA A 257 28.05 15.77 -33.84
C ALA A 257 29.26 16.41 -34.56
N ARG A 258 30.42 15.74 -34.61
CA ARG A 258 31.63 16.23 -35.28
C ARG A 258 31.67 15.83 -36.75
N GLN A 259 31.22 14.61 -37.05
CA GLN A 259 31.36 14.01 -38.38
C GLN A 259 30.07 14.00 -39.20
N GLY A 260 28.92 14.36 -38.60
CA GLY A 260 27.62 14.42 -39.28
C GLY A 260 27.10 13.07 -39.76
N ARG A 261 27.74 11.96 -39.36
CA ARG A 261 27.39 10.60 -39.77
C ARG A 261 26.62 9.87 -38.67
N VAL A 262 25.75 8.95 -39.07
CA VAL A 262 25.02 8.09 -38.13
C VAL A 262 26.01 7.17 -37.40
N ALA A 263 26.06 7.29 -36.07
CA ALA A 263 26.91 6.49 -35.18
C ALA A 263 26.18 5.28 -34.59
N GLY A 264 24.85 5.27 -34.66
CA GLY A 264 23.98 4.19 -34.20
C GLY A 264 22.50 4.55 -34.32
N VAL A 265 21.64 3.67 -33.83
CA VAL A 265 20.20 3.89 -33.70
C VAL A 265 19.75 3.53 -32.30
N GLU A 266 18.84 4.31 -31.75
CA GLU A 266 18.12 4.01 -30.52
C GLU A 266 16.77 3.38 -30.88
N ALA A 267 16.47 2.23 -30.29
CA ALA A 267 15.19 1.55 -30.47
C ALA A 267 14.20 2.07 -29.41
N LEU A 268 13.11 2.67 -29.86
CA LEU A 268 12.09 3.28 -29.02
C LEU A 268 10.81 2.46 -29.13
N MET A 269 10.33 1.94 -28.00
CA MET A 269 9.10 1.16 -27.98
C MET A 269 7.88 2.04 -28.29
N ARG A 270 6.96 1.48 -29.07
CA ARG A 270 5.66 2.07 -29.38
C ARG A 270 4.59 1.05 -29.08
N TRP A 271 3.46 1.53 -28.58
CA TRP A 271 2.32 0.69 -28.29
C TRP A 271 1.08 1.30 -28.92
N ASP A 272 0.45 0.52 -29.79
CA ASP A 272 -0.83 0.86 -30.40
C ASP A 272 -1.89 -0.05 -29.77
N GLY A 273 -2.52 0.46 -28.73
CA GLY A 273 -3.59 -0.24 -28.02
C GLY A 273 -4.94 -0.10 -28.72
N PHE A 274 -5.99 -0.62 -28.09
CA PHE A 274 -7.34 -0.55 -28.67
C PHE A 274 -7.84 0.89 -28.86
N ASP A 275 -7.44 1.79 -27.96
CA ASP A 275 -7.83 3.21 -27.98
C ASP A 275 -6.89 4.08 -28.84
N GLY A 276 -5.99 3.47 -29.61
CA GLY A 276 -4.99 4.15 -30.45
C GLY A 276 -3.59 4.14 -29.84
N SER A 277 -2.75 5.05 -30.31
CA SER A 277 -1.33 5.11 -29.91
C SER A 277 -1.18 5.61 -28.48
N ILE A 278 -0.44 4.87 -27.66
CA ILE A 278 -0.29 5.12 -26.22
C ILE A 278 1.13 5.63 -25.96
N SER A 279 1.22 6.69 -25.14
CA SER A 279 2.50 7.34 -24.84
C SER A 279 3.44 6.39 -24.09
N PRO A 280 4.72 6.29 -24.47
CA PRO A 280 5.73 5.57 -23.70
C PRO A 280 5.79 6.00 -22.24
N LEU A 281 5.58 7.29 -21.94
CA LEU A 281 5.55 7.80 -20.57
C LEU A 281 4.38 7.23 -19.74
N GLU A 282 3.31 6.77 -20.40
CA GLU A 282 2.13 6.19 -19.74
C GLU A 282 2.31 4.68 -19.53
N PHE A 283 2.79 3.95 -20.54
CA PHE A 283 2.80 2.47 -20.49
C PHE A 283 4.10 1.84 -19.99
N ILE A 284 5.25 2.54 -20.08
CA ILE A 284 6.53 2.00 -19.61
C ILE A 284 6.51 1.74 -18.10
N PRO A 285 6.09 2.69 -17.23
CA PRO A 285 6.03 2.43 -15.79
C PRO A 285 5.10 1.27 -15.43
N ILE A 286 4.00 1.14 -16.17
CA ILE A 286 3.04 0.05 -16.00
C ILE A 286 3.69 -1.30 -16.36
N LEU A 287 4.40 -1.37 -17.49
CA LEU A 287 5.11 -2.55 -17.95
C LEU A 287 6.16 -3.02 -16.93
N GLU A 288 6.91 -2.08 -16.35
CA GLU A 288 7.87 -2.35 -15.28
C GLU A 288 7.19 -2.90 -14.02
N ASN A 289 6.09 -2.26 -13.59
CA ASN A 289 5.30 -2.71 -12.44
C ASN A 289 4.68 -4.11 -12.63
N LEU A 290 4.33 -4.47 -13.86
CA LEU A 290 3.86 -5.81 -14.22
C LEU A 290 4.99 -6.86 -14.27
N GLY A 291 6.25 -6.45 -14.12
CA GLY A 291 7.41 -7.35 -14.20
C GLY A 291 7.70 -7.86 -15.62
N LEU A 292 7.13 -7.23 -16.66
CA LEU A 292 7.26 -7.67 -18.05
C LEU A 292 8.58 -7.26 -18.70
N GLY A 293 9.41 -6.45 -18.02
CA GLY A 293 10.65 -5.90 -18.57
C GLY A 293 11.58 -6.96 -19.17
N ALA A 294 11.77 -8.10 -18.50
CA ALA A 294 12.62 -9.18 -19.01
C ALA A 294 12.04 -9.86 -20.26
N GLU A 295 10.72 -10.01 -20.33
CA GLU A 295 10.04 -10.61 -21.49
C GLU A 295 10.12 -9.68 -22.70
N VAL A 296 9.85 -8.39 -22.48
CA VAL A 296 9.90 -7.34 -23.49
C VAL A 296 11.32 -7.12 -24.00
N ALA A 297 12.32 -7.19 -23.13
CA ALA A 297 13.73 -7.12 -23.54
C ALA A 297 14.11 -8.28 -24.47
N ARG A 298 13.70 -9.52 -24.13
CA ARG A 298 13.92 -10.69 -25.00
C ARG A 298 13.21 -10.55 -26.34
N TRP A 299 11.95 -10.10 -26.31
CA TRP A 299 11.16 -9.86 -27.52
C TRP A 299 11.81 -8.80 -28.43
N THR A 300 12.34 -7.73 -27.84
CA THR A 300 13.03 -6.65 -28.56
C THR A 300 14.30 -7.16 -29.24
N LEU A 301 15.11 -7.95 -28.54
CA LEU A 301 16.37 -8.52 -29.06
C LEU A 301 16.13 -9.60 -30.13
N GLY A 302 14.97 -10.26 -30.11
CA GLY A 302 14.59 -11.28 -31.10
C GLY A 302 14.16 -10.71 -32.45
N ARG A 303 13.97 -9.40 -32.58
CA ARG A 303 13.57 -8.76 -33.85
C ARG A 303 14.79 -8.34 -34.68
N PRO A 304 14.78 -8.53 -36.01
CA PRO A 304 15.87 -8.10 -36.86
C PRO A 304 16.06 -6.58 -36.76
N ALA A 305 17.31 -6.13 -36.56
CA ALA A 305 17.66 -4.72 -36.61
C ALA A 305 17.31 -4.13 -37.98
N MET A 306 16.93 -2.86 -38.04
CA MET A 306 16.68 -2.15 -39.30
C MET A 306 17.79 -2.45 -40.33
N PRO A 307 17.47 -2.71 -41.61
CA PRO A 307 18.48 -2.74 -42.66
C PRO A 307 19.07 -1.34 -42.81
N CYS A 308 20.29 -1.12 -42.33
CA CYS A 308 21.02 0.09 -42.67
C CYS A 308 21.37 0.05 -44.17
N ALA A 309 21.09 1.13 -44.89
CA ALA A 309 21.40 1.31 -46.31
C ALA A 309 22.92 1.28 -46.64
N THR A 310 23.77 0.93 -45.67
CA THR A 310 25.24 0.91 -45.76
C THR A 310 25.84 -0.39 -45.21
N GLY A 311 25.26 -1.55 -45.53
CA GLY A 311 25.94 -2.87 -45.47
C GLY A 311 26.49 -3.35 -44.12
N HIS A 312 26.31 -2.61 -43.03
CA HIS A 312 26.69 -2.99 -41.68
C HIS A 312 25.44 -3.00 -40.81
N SER A 313 25.12 -4.16 -40.25
CA SER A 313 24.03 -4.32 -39.29
C SER A 313 24.46 -3.68 -37.96
N PRO A 314 23.84 -2.57 -37.51
CA PRO A 314 24.14 -2.04 -36.19
C PRO A 314 23.47 -2.95 -35.17
N VAL A 315 24.27 -3.57 -34.30
CA VAL A 315 23.76 -4.15 -33.06
C VAL A 315 23.26 -2.99 -32.19
N PRO A 316 22.04 -3.03 -31.63
CA PRO A 316 21.55 -1.97 -30.76
C PRO A 316 22.53 -1.77 -29.60
N LYS A 317 23.07 -0.54 -29.47
CA LYS A 317 24.10 -0.21 -28.47
C LYS A 317 23.54 -0.08 -27.05
N SER A 318 22.22 0.11 -26.92
CA SER A 318 21.50 0.16 -25.66
C SER A 318 19.99 0.03 -25.90
N CYS A 319 19.28 -0.63 -24.98
CA CYS A 319 17.85 -0.36 -24.77
C CYS A 319 17.78 0.87 -23.87
N GLY A 320 17.54 2.04 -24.46
CA GLY A 320 17.29 3.26 -23.70
C GLY A 320 15.83 3.28 -23.27
N TRP A 321 15.59 3.34 -21.97
CA TRP A 321 14.31 3.79 -21.43
C TRP A 321 14.38 5.32 -21.36
N PRO A 322 13.37 6.05 -21.88
CA PRO A 322 13.35 7.50 -21.85
C PRO A 322 13.30 8.05 -20.42
#